data_AF-A0A0A6XV63-F1
#
_entry.id   AF-A0A0A6XV63-F1
#
_cell.length_a   1.000
_cell.length_b   1.000
_cell.length_c   1.000
_cell.angle_alpha   90.00
_cell.angle_beta   90.00
_cell.angle_gamma   90.00
#
_symmetry.space_group_name_H-M   'P 1'
#
loop_
_entity.id
_entity.type
_entity.pdbx_description
1 polymer ?
#
loop_
_entity_poly.entity_id
_entity_poly.type
_entity_poly.pdbx_seq_one_letter_code
_entity_poly.pdbx_strand_id
1 'polypeptide(L)'
;FNDLSLLEQRKVSNTLLFFVKVGEISLIVLLFTGTAMLSEFGKMSASLWVTTSSILLFIIGALLGMMHSKLKALNSLNLDKFQIYKYYKRLRIYSWITMLSVVLAILVMTNPEIL
;
A
#
# COMPACT_ATOMS: atom_id res chain seq x y z
N PHE A 1 34.56 9.85 1.54
CA PHE A 1 34.02 8.59 2.11
C PHE A 1 32.52 8.61 2.43
N ASN A 2 31.72 9.59 1.96
CA ASN A 2 30.28 9.67 2.29
C ASN A 2 29.34 9.57 1.06
N ASP A 3 29.87 9.48 -0.16
CA ASP A 3 29.06 9.35 -1.38
C ASP A 3 28.51 7.93 -1.59
N LEU A 4 29.28 6.91 -1.18
CA LEU A 4 28.89 5.51 -1.36
C LEU A 4 27.62 5.16 -0.56
N SER A 5 27.52 5.65 0.67
CA SER A 5 26.36 5.41 1.55
C SER A 5 25.10 6.14 1.06
N LEU A 6 25.28 7.32 0.45
CA LEU A 6 24.19 8.11 -0.13
C LEU A 6 23.64 7.47 -1.41
N LEU A 7 24.53 6.93 -2.25
CA LEU A 7 24.17 6.15 -3.45
C LEU A 7 23.37 4.90 -3.10
N GLU A 8 23.80 4.14 -2.09
CA GLU A 8 23.06 2.96 -1.64
C GLU A 8 21.68 3.32 -1.07
N GLN A 9 21.59 4.37 -0.24
CA GLN A 9 20.29 4.83 0.27
C GLN A 9 19.35 5.28 -0.85
N ARG A 10 19.87 6.00 -1.86
CA ARG A 10 19.09 6.45 -3.00
C ARG A 10 18.62 5.27 -3.86
N LYS A 11 19.46 4.25 -4.04
CA LYS A 11 19.12 3.02 -4.76
C LYS A 11 18.01 2.23 -4.03
N VAL A 12 18.14 2.03 -2.72
CA VAL A 12 17.12 1.36 -1.89
C VAL A 12 15.81 2.14 -1.91
N SER A 13 15.86 3.47 -1.79
CA SER A 13 14.67 4.34 -1.88
C SER A 13 13.98 4.23 -3.24
N ASN A 14 14.74 4.23 -4.34
CA ASN A 14 14.20 4.03 -5.68
C ASN A 14 13.55 2.65 -5.85
N THR A 15 14.17 1.60 -5.32
CA THR A 15 13.60 0.25 -5.34
C THR A 15 12.28 0.19 -4.56
N LEU A 16 12.22 0.80 -3.37
CA LEU A 16 10.98 0.89 -2.58
C LEU A 16 9.89 1.68 -3.30
N LEU A 17 10.23 2.81 -3.94
CA LEU A 17 9.30 3.58 -4.77
C LEU A 17 8.72 2.74 -5.90
N PHE A 18 9.56 1.95 -6.57
CA PHE A 18 9.12 1.05 -7.62
C PHE A 18 8.14 0.02 -7.10
N PHE A 19 8.45 -0.66 -5.98
CA PHE A 19 7.55 -1.64 -5.38
C PHE A 19 6.20 -1.04 -4.97
N VAL A 20 6.20 0.15 -4.34
CA VAL A 20 4.95 0.82 -3.95
C VAL A 20 4.12 1.18 -5.18
N LYS A 21 4.75 1.67 -6.25
CA LYS A 21 4.06 1.97 -7.51
C LYS A 21 3.47 0.72 -8.16
N VAL A 22 4.21 -0.39 -8.17
CA VAL A 22 3.70 -1.68 -8.66
C VAL A 22 2.52 -2.16 -7.80
N GLY A 23 2.62 -2.03 -6.48
CA GLY A 23 1.53 -2.35 -5.55
C GLY A 23 0.28 -1.52 -5.82
N GLU A 24 0.42 -0.21 -6.02
CA GLU A 24 -0.67 0.70 -6.36
C GLU A 24 -1.36 0.30 -7.67
N ILE A 25 -0.59 0.00 -8.73
CA ILE A 25 -1.12 -0.47 -10.02
C ILE A 25 -1.82 -1.82 -9.87
N SER A 26 -1.20 -2.76 -9.16
CA SER A 26 -1.79 -4.08 -8.92
C SER A 26 -3.12 -3.97 -8.19
N LEU A 27 -3.24 -3.03 -7.25
CA LEU A 27 -4.46 -2.83 -6.47
C LEU A 27 -5.58 -2.22 -7.31
N ILE A 28 -5.25 -1.31 -8.23
CA ILE A 28 -6.19 -0.77 -9.22
C ILE A 28 -6.70 -1.89 -10.14
N VAL A 29 -5.80 -2.72 -10.67
CA VAL A 29 -6.19 -3.87 -11.50
C VAL A 29 -7.11 -4.81 -10.72
N LEU A 30 -6.77 -5.11 -9.45
CA LEU A 30 -7.58 -5.99 -8.61
C LEU A 30 -8.97 -5.43 -8.33
N LEU A 31 -9.10 -4.11 -8.13
CA LEU A 31 -10.39 -3.44 -8.01
C LEU A 31 -11.23 -3.59 -9.28
N PHE A 32 -10.65 -3.35 -10.46
CA PHE A 32 -11.36 -3.48 -11.73
C PHE A 32 -11.76 -4.93 -12.03
N THR A 33 -10.88 -5.91 -11.78
CA THR A 33 -11.20 -7.33 -11.98
C THR A 33 -12.23 -7.82 -10.97
N GLY A 34 -12.12 -7.41 -9.71
CA GLY A 34 -13.08 -7.78 -8.66
C GLY A 34 -14.48 -7.21 -8.91
N THR A 35 -14.59 -5.96 -9.38
CA THR A 35 -15.89 -5.36 -9.75
C THR A 35 -16.49 -5.99 -11.00
N ALA A 36 -15.68 -6.36 -12.00
CA ALA A 36 -16.15 -7.10 -13.16
C ALA A 36 -16.72 -8.47 -12.78
N MET A 37 -16.05 -9.22 -11.91
CA MET A 37 -16.53 -10.52 -11.41
C MET A 37 -17.89 -10.41 -10.70
N LEU A 38 -18.14 -9.32 -9.96
CA LEU A 38 -19.42 -9.07 -9.31
C LEU A 38 -20.57 -8.83 -10.30
N SER A 39 -20.26 -8.28 -11.48
CA SER A 39 -21.26 -8.03 -12.53
C SER A 39 -21.67 -9.30 -13.28
N GLU A 40 -20.79 -10.31 -13.36
CA GLU A 40 -21.05 -11.57 -14.07
C GLU A 40 -21.62 -12.66 -13.15
N PHE A 41 -21.21 -12.73 -11.89
CA PHE A 41 -21.60 -13.79 -10.94
C PHE A 41 -22.70 -13.37 -9.96
N GLY A 42 -23.73 -12.68 -10.45
CA GLY A 42 -24.85 -12.11 -9.68
C GLY A 42 -25.65 -13.12 -8.82
N LYS A 43 -25.05 -13.62 -7.74
CA LYS A 43 -25.72 -14.29 -6.63
C LYS A 43 -25.71 -13.35 -5.42
N MET A 44 -26.78 -12.57 -5.43
CA MET A 44 -27.30 -11.68 -4.40
C MET A 44 -27.34 -12.37 -3.03
N SER A 45 -26.24 -12.33 -2.25
CA SER A 45 -26.28 -12.71 -0.82
C SER A 45 -25.16 -12.06 0.01
N ALA A 46 -24.00 -11.73 -0.57
CA ALA A 46 -22.84 -11.24 0.18
C ALA A 46 -22.55 -9.72 0.04
N SER A 47 -23.59 -8.88 -0.03
CA SER A 47 -23.44 -7.41 -0.24
C SER A 47 -22.53 -6.75 0.80
N LEU A 48 -22.63 -7.16 2.08
CA LEU A 48 -21.80 -6.64 3.16
C LEU A 48 -20.34 -7.05 3.04
N TRP A 49 -20.06 -8.31 2.70
CA TRP A 49 -18.71 -8.82 2.52
C TRP A 49 -17.98 -8.14 1.36
N VAL A 50 -18.67 -7.94 0.23
CA VAL A 50 -18.15 -7.22 -0.93
C VAL A 50 -17.83 -5.78 -0.57
N THR A 51 -18.75 -5.10 0.12
CA THR A 51 -18.58 -3.70 0.52
C THR A 51 -17.41 -3.55 1.49
N THR A 52 -17.33 -4.38 2.52
CA THR A 52 -16.24 -4.36 3.50
C THR A 52 -14.89 -4.65 2.86
N SER A 53 -14.81 -5.64 1.96
CA SER A 53 -13.58 -5.96 1.22
C SER A 53 -13.12 -4.82 0.32
N SER A 54 -14.07 -4.17 -0.35
CA SER A 54 -13.80 -3.02 -1.23
C SER A 54 -13.28 -1.82 -0.44
N ILE A 55 -13.87 -1.53 0.73
CA ILE A 55 -13.40 -0.48 1.66
C ILE A 55 -11.97 -0.80 2.14
N LEU A 56 -11.68 -2.05 2.51
CA LEU A 56 -10.35 -2.45 2.96
C LEU A 56 -9.30 -2.27 1.86
N LEU A 57 -9.63 -2.62 0.62
CA LEU A 57 -8.76 -2.36 -0.52
C LEU A 57 -8.49 -0.87 -0.72
N PHE A 58 -9.54 -0.03 -0.64
CA PHE A 58 -9.38 1.42 -0.72
C PHE A 58 -8.43 1.96 0.34
N ILE A 59 -8.53 1.47 1.58
CA ILE A 59 -7.62 1.85 2.68
C ILE A 59 -6.18 1.44 2.36
N ILE A 60 -5.95 0.21 1.87
CA ILE A 60 -4.61 -0.26 1.49
C ILE A 60 -4.03 0.58 0.35
N GLY A 61 -4.84 0.90 -0.68
CA GLY A 61 -4.45 1.77 -1.79
C GLY A 61 -4.08 3.18 -1.33
N ALA A 62 -4.89 3.77 -0.44
CA ALA A 62 -4.61 5.09 0.13
C ALA A 62 -3.30 5.10 0.94
N LEU A 63 -3.05 4.05 1.73
CA LEU A 63 -1.80 3.90 2.49
C LEU A 63 -0.59 3.76 1.58
N LEU A 64 -0.69 2.96 0.51
CA LEU A 64 0.34 2.83 -0.52
C LEU A 64 0.65 4.18 -1.19
N GLY A 65 -0.38 4.93 -1.61
CA GLY A 65 -0.21 6.27 -2.19
C GLY A 65 0.46 7.27 -1.23
N MET A 66 0.08 7.24 0.06
CA MET A 66 0.73 8.05 1.09
C MET A 66 2.19 7.66 1.31
N MET A 67 2.52 6.36 1.28
CA MET A 67 3.90 5.88 1.35
C MET A 67 4.70 6.32 0.13
N HIS A 68 4.13 6.21 -1.08
CA HIS A 68 4.75 6.64 -2.34
C HIS A 68 5.14 8.12 -2.28
N SER A 69 4.19 8.99 -1.89
CA SER A 69 4.42 10.43 -1.80
C SER A 69 5.53 10.78 -0.78
N LYS A 70 5.55 10.10 0.37
CA LYS A 70 6.59 10.30 1.40
C LYS A 70 7.97 9.79 0.97
N LEU A 71 8.04 8.64 0.31
CA LEU A 71 9.27 8.10 -0.27
C LEU A 71 9.81 9.01 -1.38
N LYS A 72 8.93 9.58 -2.20
CA LYS A 72 9.30 10.51 -3.26
C LYS A 72 9.88 11.80 -2.67
N ALA A 73 9.26 12.32 -1.60
CA ALA A 73 9.77 13.48 -0.87
C ALA A 73 11.15 13.23 -0.24
N LEU A 74 11.38 12.03 0.31
CA LEU A 74 12.70 11.61 0.83
C LEU A 74 13.78 11.56 -0.26
N ASN A 75 13.41 11.25 -1.50
CA ASN A 75 14.36 11.13 -2.62
C ASN A 75 14.65 12.48 -3.32
N SER A 76 13.72 13.43 -3.27
CA SER A 76 13.82 14.70 -4.01
C SER A 76 14.38 15.86 -3.20
N LEU A 77 14.30 15.82 -1.87
CA LEU A 77 14.71 16.91 -0.98
C LEU A 77 16.04 16.57 -0.30
N ASN A 78 16.99 17.52 -0.29
CA ASN A 78 18.14 17.52 0.62
C ASN A 78 17.63 17.80 2.05
N LEU A 79 16.96 16.80 2.64
CA LEU A 79 16.41 16.89 3.98
C LEU A 79 17.54 16.79 5.00
N ASP A 80 17.46 17.62 6.03
CA ASP A 80 18.34 17.52 7.18
C ASP A 80 18.19 16.16 7.89
N LYS A 81 19.26 15.64 8.50
CA LYS A 81 19.32 14.28 9.09
C LYS A 81 18.17 14.04 10.09
N PHE A 82 17.79 15.07 10.85
CA PHE A 82 16.68 14.99 11.80
C PHE A 82 15.32 14.78 11.11
N GLN A 83 15.10 15.44 9.97
CA GLN A 83 13.88 15.28 9.18
C GLN A 83 13.82 13.89 8.54
N ILE A 84 14.93 13.40 7.99
CA ILE A 84 15.06 12.05 7.43
C ILE A 84 14.65 11.00 8.48
N TYR A 85 15.18 11.07 9.70
CA TYR A 85 14.83 10.14 10.78
C TYR A 85 13.34 10.14 11.12
N LYS A 86 12.71 11.33 11.18
CA LYS A 86 11.27 11.48 11.44
C LYS A 86 10.42 10.86 10.32
N TYR A 87 10.85 11.00 9.07
CA TYR A 87 10.19 10.38 7.92
C TYR A 87 10.30 8.85 7.95
N TYR A 88 11.49 8.29 8.22
CA TYR A 88 11.67 6.84 8.36
C TYR A 88 10.81 6.25 9.49
N LYS A 89 10.74 6.90 10.66
CA LYS A 89 9.90 6.43 11.77
C LYS A 89 8.42 6.36 11.37
N ARG A 90 7.92 7.39 10.67
CA ARG A 90 6.54 7.41 10.15
C ARG A 90 6.33 6.35 9.08
N LEU A 91 7.26 6.21 8.14
CA LEU A 91 7.17 5.22 7.06
C LEU A 91 7.11 3.79 7.61
N ARG A 92 7.89 3.50 8.67
CA ARG A 92 7.84 2.21 9.37
C ARG A 92 6.48 1.93 10.00
N ILE A 93 5.86 2.94 10.61
CA ILE A 93 4.51 2.82 11.19
C ILE A 93 3.49 2.57 10.07
N TYR A 94 3.55 3.34 8.97
CA TYR A 94 2.66 3.12 7.83
C TYR A 94 2.83 1.72 7.25
N SER A 95 4.07 1.24 7.04
CA SER A 95 4.34 -0.13 6.59
C SER A 95 3.70 -1.19 7.49
N TRP A 96 3.80 -1.02 8.81
CA TRP A 96 3.18 -1.95 9.77
C TRP A 96 1.65 -1.94 9.68
N ILE A 97 1.05 -0.75 9.56
CA ILE A 97 -0.41 -0.60 9.41
C ILE A 97 -0.86 -1.23 8.09
N THR A 98 -0.16 -0.95 6.99
CA THR A 98 -0.46 -1.52 5.67
C THR A 98 -0.35 -3.04 5.69
N MET A 99 0.68 -3.59 6.33
CA MET A 99 0.82 -5.04 6.51
C MET A 99 -0.37 -5.64 7.24
N LEU A 100 -0.78 -5.04 8.37
CA LEU A 100 -1.94 -5.50 9.13
C LEU A 100 -3.24 -5.41 8.32
N SER A 101 -3.44 -4.31 7.59
CA SER A 101 -4.60 -4.14 6.70
C SER A 101 -4.64 -5.18 5.58
N VAL A 102 -3.49 -5.53 4.99
CA VAL A 102 -3.42 -6.58 3.95
C VAL A 102 -3.78 -7.95 4.53
N VAL A 103 -3.26 -8.29 5.72
CA VAL A 103 -3.61 -9.56 6.40
C VAL A 103 -5.10 -9.63 6.71
N LEU A 104 -5.67 -8.54 7.23
CA LEU A 104 -7.12 -8.43 7.46
C LEU A 104 -7.92 -8.57 6.16
N ALA A 105 -7.46 -7.96 5.07
CA ALA A 105 -8.13 -8.06 3.77
C ALA A 105 -8.17 -9.51 3.27
N ILE A 106 -7.04 -10.21 3.35
CA ILE A 106 -6.95 -11.62 2.96
C ILE A 106 -7.86 -12.48 3.84
N LEU A 107 -7.87 -12.25 5.15
CA LEU A 107 -8.70 -13.01 6.09
C LEU A 107 -10.19 -12.85 5.78
N VAL A 108 -10.64 -11.61 5.61
CA VAL A 108 -12.02 -11.28 5.25
C VAL A 108 -12.35 -11.87 3.88
N MET A 109 -11.48 -11.73 2.88
CA MET A 109 -11.72 -12.25 1.52
C MET A 109 -11.74 -13.78 1.46
N THR A 110 -10.91 -14.46 2.24
CA THR A 110 -10.81 -15.94 2.20
C THR A 110 -11.96 -16.61 2.95
N ASN A 111 -12.47 -15.95 3.99
CA ASN A 111 -13.51 -16.49 4.85
C ASN A 111 -14.68 -15.51 4.89
N PRO A 112 -15.54 -15.50 3.86
CA PRO A 112 -16.71 -14.63 3.81
C PRO A 112 -17.69 -14.88 4.96
N GLU A 113 -17.62 -16.05 5.61
CA GLU A 113 -18.48 -16.43 6.75
C GLU A 113 -18.15 -15.70 8.06
N ILE A 114 -17.04 -14.95 8.12
CA ILE A 114 -16.65 -14.17 9.31
C ILE A 114 -17.55 -12.92 9.49
N LEU A 115 -18.22 -12.47 8.41
CA LEU A 115 -19.10 -11.29 8.36
C LEU A 115 -20.55 -11.70 8.11
#